data_AF-A0A530GD65-F1
#
_entry.id   AF-A0A530GD65-F1
#
_cell.length_a   1.000
_cell.length_b   1.000
_cell.length_c   1.000
_cell.angle_alpha   90.00
_cell.angle_beta   90.00
_cell.angle_gamma   90.00
#
_symmetry.space_group_name_H-M   'P 1'
#
loop_
_entity.id
_entity.type
_entity.pdbx_description
1 polymer ?
#
loop_
_entity_poly.entity_id
_entity_poly.type
_entity_poly.pdbx_seq_one_letter_code
_entity_poly.pdbx_strand_id
1 'polypeptide(L)'
;IIVPLLAPAADKLGIDLIWFGVLLGVNMQTSFMHPPFGFALFYLRSVAARVPYLDRITGKQIAPVSTGQIYWGAVPFVCIQVIM
;
A
#
# COMPACT_ATOMS: atom_id res chain seq x y z
N ILE A 1 4.84 1.26 17.77
CA ILE A 1 4.57 0.37 18.93
C ILE A 1 5.63 -0.73 19.07
N ILE A 2 5.96 -1.46 18.00
CA ILE A 2 6.85 -2.63 18.09
C ILE A 2 8.35 -2.25 18.09
N VAL A 3 8.72 -1.07 17.58
CA VAL A 3 10.12 -0.61 17.47
C VAL A 3 10.89 -0.60 18.79
N PRO A 4 10.37 -0.07 19.92
CA PRO A 4 11.10 -0.09 21.20
C PRO A 4 11.33 -1.50 21.77
N LEU A 5 10.54 -2.49 21.33
CA LEU A 5 10.72 -3.89 21.71
C LEU A 5 11.76 -4.59 20.82
N LEU A 6 11.75 -4.31 19.51
CA LEU A 6 12.63 -4.97 18.55
C LEU A 6 14.03 -4.34 18.45
N ALA A 7 14.16 -3.02 18.63
CA ALA A 7 15.44 -2.33 18.54
C ALA A 7 16.52 -2.89 19.50
N PRO A 8 16.25 -3.10 20.81
CA PRO A 8 17.26 -3.68 21.70
C PRO A 8 17.56 -5.15 21.41
N ALA A 9 16.63 -5.88 20.78
CA ALA A 9 16.89 -7.25 20.33
C ALA A 9 17.78 -7.27 19.08
N ALA A 10 17.53 -6.37 18.12
CA ALA A 10 18.32 -6.21 16.90
C ALA A 10 19.77 -5.79 17.22
N ASP A 11 19.96 -4.86 18.15
CA ASP A 11 21.28 -4.42 18.62
C ASP A 11 22.07 -5.57 19.27
N LYS A 12 21.41 -6.38 20.12
CA LYS A 12 22.03 -7.58 20.73
C LYS A 12 22.39 -8.66 19.72
N LEU A 13 21.68 -8.73 18.60
CA LEU A 13 21.95 -9.65 17.49
C LEU A 13 23.04 -9.12 16.55
N GLY A 14 23.58 -7.92 16.80
CA GLY A 14 24.58 -7.27 15.95
C GLY A 14 24.01 -6.75 14.63
N ILE A 15 22.70 -6.54 14.54
CA ILE A 15 22.04 -5.98 13.35
C ILE A 15 22.23 -4.47 13.35
N ASP A 16 22.72 -3.93 12.23
CA ASP A 16 22.81 -2.49 12.03
C ASP A 16 21.41 -1.84 12.12
N LEU A 17 21.24 -0.94 13.09
CA LEU A 17 19.97 -0.28 13.37
C LEU A 17 19.46 0.60 12.21
N ILE A 18 20.36 1.09 11.36
CA ILE A 18 20.00 1.86 10.15
C ILE A 18 19.31 0.92 9.16
N TRP A 19 19.92 -0.22 8.86
CA TRP A 19 19.33 -1.22 7.96
C TRP A 19 18.07 -1.85 8.52
N PHE A 20 18.01 -2.07 9.84
CA PHE A 20 16.79 -2.48 10.53
C PHE A 20 15.66 -1.44 10.33
N GLY A 21 15.98 -0.15 10.46
CA GLY A 21 15.03 0.94 10.20
C GLY A 21 14.56 1.00 8.75
N VAL A 22 15.47 0.80 7.77
CA VAL A 22 15.13 0.76 6.34
C VAL A 22 14.16 -0.39 6.03
N LEU A 23 14.47 -1.60 6.50
CA LEU A 23 13.60 -2.78 6.33
C LEU A 23 12.22 -2.56 6.96
N LEU A 24 12.19 -1.98 8.15
CA LEU A 24 10.94 -1.67 8.84
C LEU A 24 10.12 -0.63 8.05
N GLY A 25 10.76 0.41 7.52
CA GLY A 25 10.12 1.42 6.68
C GLY A 25 9.51 0.86 5.40
N VAL A 26 10.28 0.04 4.67
CA VAL A 26 9.82 -0.68 3.47
C VAL A 26 8.59 -1.53 3.79
N ASN A 27 8.65 -2.33 4.86
CA ASN A 27 7.56 -3.22 5.26
C ASN A 27 6.28 -2.46 5.68
N MET A 28 6.43 -1.32 6.35
CA MET A 28 5.30 -0.46 6.71
C MET A 28 4.66 0.20 5.48
N GLN A 29 5.46 0.64 4.50
CA GLN A 29 4.94 1.20 3.24
C GLN A 29 4.08 0.17 2.49
N THR A 30 4.55 -1.09 2.42
CA THR A 30 3.79 -2.19 1.82
C THR A 30 2.47 -2.44 2.55
N SER A 31 2.49 -2.37 3.88
CA SER A 31 1.31 -2.59 4.72
C SER A 31 0.20 -1.55 4.49
N PHE A 32 0.53 -0.33 4.06
CA PHE A 32 -0.46 0.70 3.73
C PHE A 32 -1.19 0.49 2.39
N MET A 33 -0.77 -0.50 1.59
CA MET A 33 -1.38 -0.82 0.30
C MET A 33 -2.32 -2.04 0.35
N HIS A 34 -2.27 -2.84 1.42
CA HIS A 34 -3.07 -4.07 1.56
C HIS A 34 -4.20 -3.93 2.61
N PRO A 35 -5.45 -4.36 2.34
CA PRO A 35 -6.50 -4.41 3.38
C PRO A 35 -6.08 -5.36 4.52
N PRO A 36 -6.28 -5.06 5.83
CA PRO A 36 -7.17 -4.06 6.46
C PRO A 36 -6.52 -2.71 6.81
N PHE A 37 -5.20 -2.53 6.63
CA PHE A 37 -4.46 -1.28 6.89
C PHE A 37 -4.29 -0.39 5.65
N GLY A 38 -4.94 -0.78 4.55
CA GLY A 38 -4.94 -0.14 3.24
C GLY A 38 -5.65 1.23 3.18
N PHE A 39 -5.26 2.20 4.00
CA PHE A 39 -5.84 3.55 3.97
C PHE A 39 -5.75 4.18 2.58
N ALA A 40 -4.67 3.93 1.83
CA ALA A 40 -4.53 4.38 0.45
C ALA A 40 -5.63 3.79 -0.46
N LEU A 41 -5.99 2.53 -0.25
CA LEU A 41 -7.05 1.86 -1.00
C LEU A 41 -8.44 2.42 -0.66
N PHE A 42 -8.71 2.71 0.61
CA PHE A 42 -9.95 3.40 1.01
C PHE A 42 -10.01 4.86 0.55
N TYR A 43 -8.86 5.55 0.49
CA TYR A 43 -8.77 6.90 -0.08
C TYR A 43 -9.10 6.91 -1.57
N LEU A 44 -8.47 6.02 -2.34
CA LEU A 44 -8.77 5.84 -3.77
C LEU A 44 -10.22 5.42 -3.99
N ARG A 45 -10.77 4.56 -3.12
CA ARG A 45 -12.19 4.17 -3.18
C ARG A 45 -13.13 5.35 -2.91
N SER A 46 -12.72 6.32 -2.09
CA SER A 46 -13.54 7.49 -1.74
C SER A 46 -13.69 8.49 -2.90
N VAL A 47 -12.65 8.63 -3.72
CA VAL A 47 -12.67 9.47 -4.93
C VAL A 47 -13.20 8.74 -6.16
N ALA A 48 -13.20 7.40 -6.15
CA ALA A 48 -13.74 6.60 -7.24
C ALA A 48 -15.27 6.74 -7.34
N ALA A 49 -15.77 6.99 -8.56
CA ALA A 49 -17.19 7.09 -8.86
C ALA A 49 -17.95 5.86 -8.36
N ARG A 50 -19.06 6.07 -7.64
CA ARG A 50 -19.90 4.98 -7.11
C ARG A 50 -20.96 4.50 -8.10
N VAL A 51 -21.26 5.32 -9.11
CA VAL A 51 -22.31 5.12 -10.10
C VAL A 51 -21.68 5.28 -11.48
N PRO A 52 -22.18 4.58 -12.52
CA PRO A 52 -21.72 4.82 -13.88
C PRO A 52 -21.84 6.30 -14.24
N TYR A 53 -20.76 6.88 -14.77
CA TYR A 53 -20.72 8.27 -15.17
C TYR A 53 -20.43 8.38 -16.67
N LEU A 54 -20.96 9.43 -17.29
CA LEU A 54 -20.62 9.77 -18.66
C LEU A 54 -19.27 10.48 -18.63
N ASP A 55 -18.27 9.90 -19.28
CA ASP A 55 -17.00 10.59 -19.45
C ASP A 55 -17.20 11.78 -20.39
N ARG A 56 -16.85 12.98 -19.90
CA ARG A 56 -17.00 14.23 -20.63
C ARG A 56 -16.11 14.31 -21.87
N ILE A 57 -14.98 13.58 -21.88
CA ILE A 57 -14.02 13.63 -22.97
C ILE A 57 -14.34 12.57 -24.03
N THR A 58 -14.57 11.32 -23.62
CA THR A 58 -14.85 10.23 -24.59
C THR A 58 -16.34 10.08 -24.94
N GLY A 59 -17.26 10.70 -24.18
CA GLY A 59 -18.70 10.57 -24.38
C GLY A 59 -19.26 9.18 -24.03
N LYS A 60 -18.43 8.29 -23.47
CA LYS A 60 -18.81 6.90 -23.14
C LYS A 60 -19.25 6.78 -21.69
N GLN A 61 -20.15 5.83 -21.43
CA GLN A 61 -20.57 5.48 -20.08
C GLN A 61 -19.51 4.57 -19.44
N ILE A 62 -18.86 5.05 -18.37
CA ILE A 62 -17.80 4.33 -17.66
C ILE A 62 -18.39 3.68 -16.41
N ALA A 63 -18.13 2.39 -16.22
CA ALA A 63 -18.50 1.66 -15.02
C ALA A 63 -17.65 2.09 -13.80
N PRO A 64 -18.21 2.05 -12.58
CA PRO A 64 -17.48 2.41 -11.38
C PRO A 64 -16.29 1.48 -11.14
N VAL A 65 -15.17 2.05 -10.66
CA VAL A 65 -13.98 1.28 -10.32
C VAL A 65 -14.23 0.48 -9.05
N SER A 66 -14.06 -0.83 -9.14
CA SER A 66 -14.21 -1.74 -8.01
C SER A 66 -12.98 -1.72 -7.10
N THR A 67 -13.18 -2.04 -5.83
CA THR A 67 -12.09 -2.18 -4.85
C THR A 67 -11.04 -3.20 -5.29
N GLY A 68 -11.47 -4.27 -5.97
CA GLY A 68 -10.58 -5.30 -6.51
C GLY A 68 -9.66 -4.77 -7.62
N GLN A 69 -10.13 -3.85 -8.47
CA GLN A 69 -9.30 -3.22 -9.51
C GLN A 69 -8.24 -2.30 -8.91
N ILE A 70 -8.59 -1.57 -7.85
CA ILE A 70 -7.63 -0.73 -7.12
C ILE A 70 -6.56 -1.62 -6.47
N TYR A 71 -6.97 -2.74 -5.88
CA TYR A 71 -6.05 -3.71 -5.28
C TYR A 71 -5.08 -4.31 -6.30
N TRP A 72 -5.61 -4.81 -7.42
CA TRP A 72 -4.79 -5.35 -8.50
C TRP A 72 -3.82 -4.33 -9.11
N GLY A 73 -4.15 -3.02 -9.07
CA GLY A 73 -3.24 -1.96 -9.45
C GLY A 73 -2.04 -1.78 -8.50
N ALA A 74 -2.18 -2.13 -7.21
CA ALA A 74 -1.10 -2.03 -6.23
C ALA A 74 -0.17 -3.25 -6.20
N VAL A 75 -0.65 -4.42 -6.63
CA VAL A 75 0.11 -5.69 -6.61
C VAL A 75 1.46 -5.60 -7.35
N PRO A 76 1.57 -5.03 -8.57
CA PRO A 76 2.85 -4.92 -9.27
C PRO A 76 3.91 -4.13 -8.48
N PHE A 77 3.48 -3.07 -7.79
CA PHE A 77 4.39 -2.25 -6.99
C PHE A 77 4.91 -3.03 -5.78
N VAL A 78 4.05 -3.81 -5.12
CA VAL A 78 4.46 -4.72 -4.05
C VAL A 78 5.44 -5.79 -4.55
N CYS A 79 5.18 -6.38 -5.71
CA CYS A 79 6.08 -7.37 -6.30
C CYS A 79 7.48 -6.78 -6.57
N ILE A 80 7.56 -5.56 -7.12
CA ILE A 80 8.84 -4.87 -7.34
C ILE A 80 9.56 -4.64 -6.01
N GLN A 81 8.84 -4.21 -4.97
CA GLN A 81 9.41 -3.89 -3.67
C GLN A 81 9.88 -5.11 -2.86
N VAL A 82 9.43 -6.33 -3.21
CA VAL A 82 9.94 -7.58 -2.62
C VAL A 82 11.16 -8.11 -3.39
N ILE A 83 11.25 -7.80 -4.69
CA ILE A 83 12.33 -8.26 -5.58
C ILE A 83 13.59 -7.39 -5.45
N MET A 84 13.42 -6.09 -5.20
CA MET A 84 14.53 -5.12 -4.99
C MET A 84 14.85 -4.95 -3.51
#